data_AF-A0A4R4R7K3-F1
#
_entry.id   AF-A0A4R4R7K3-F1
#
_cell.length_a   1.000
_cell.length_b   1.000
_cell.length_c   1.000
_cell.angle_alpha   90.00
_cell.angle_beta   90.00
_cell.angle_gamma   90.00
#
_symmetry.space_group_name_H-M   'P 1'
#
loop_
_entity.id
_entity.type
_entity.pdbx_description
1 polymer ?
#
loop_
_entity_poly.entity_id
_entity_poly.type
_entity_poly.pdbx_seq_one_letter_code
_entity_poly.pdbx_strand_id
1 'polypeptide(L)'
;MGAASHGLAPRARPAPRGPDPKGTTMSDATTAEPPAPAQQDQPEYDPTDWTPVIERAFFARMLQLLGSWAATAWPQPVDELVRHRLAALDTQIEPLVANAMDAANARFTALAVAAYDILQPVCGSIKAAAIVEDCLNSPLREDLLAGTRGMLDHAADPFTALVAASKQRERSYFGPSFRFERPVDDDETYVLDVRRCLFHEVLVAAGRGELQPILCRFDLNWADAIEPSRHRLRFVRPVTFASGATCRMLFTREEHLSSLVTKPADAASTPQASAAG
;
A
#
# COMPACT_ATOMS: atom_id res chain seq x y z
N MET A 1 -69.79 9.57 -26.30
CA MET A 1 -69.49 8.89 -25.02
C MET A 1 -68.27 9.62 -24.45
N GLY A 2 -68.35 10.71 -23.69
CA GLY A 2 -69.22 11.05 -22.55
C GLY A 2 -68.44 10.74 -21.27
N ALA A 3 -68.22 11.61 -20.28
CA ALA A 3 -68.46 13.04 -20.11
C ALA A 3 -67.62 13.51 -18.90
N ALA A 4 -67.30 14.80 -18.85
CA ALA A 4 -66.82 15.52 -17.66
C ALA A 4 -67.92 15.68 -16.60
N SER A 5 -67.55 15.96 -15.35
CA SER A 5 -68.27 16.79 -14.34
C SER A 5 -67.40 16.85 -13.06
N HIS A 6 -66.85 17.98 -12.57
CA HIS A 6 -67.45 19.16 -11.91
C HIS A 6 -68.17 18.92 -10.58
N GLY A 7 -67.83 19.74 -9.57
CA GLY A 7 -68.67 20.09 -8.41
C GLY A 7 -67.92 20.06 -7.08
N LEU A 8 -67.30 21.16 -6.63
CA LEU A 8 -67.86 22.20 -5.73
C LEU A 8 -67.77 21.87 -4.23
N ALA A 9 -67.01 22.71 -3.51
CA ALA A 9 -66.95 22.81 -2.06
C ALA A 9 -68.27 23.35 -1.47
N PRO A 10 -68.46 23.19 -0.14
CA PRO A 10 -68.65 24.41 0.66
C PRO A 10 -67.92 24.41 2.02
N ARG A 11 -67.84 25.63 2.54
CA ARG A 11 -67.05 26.13 3.67
C ARG A 11 -67.74 25.99 5.04
N ALA A 12 -66.87 26.05 6.07
CA ALA A 12 -67.04 26.67 7.40
C ALA A 12 -67.90 25.91 8.43
N ARG A 13 -67.71 26.03 9.75
CA ARG A 13 -67.38 27.20 10.61
C ARG A 13 -66.93 26.67 12.02
N PRO A 14 -66.69 27.49 13.07
CA PRO A 14 -65.49 27.45 13.90
C PRO A 14 -65.69 26.91 15.33
N ALA A 15 -64.57 26.83 16.06
CA ALA A 15 -64.40 26.47 17.47
C ALA A 15 -65.26 27.27 18.46
N PRO A 16 -65.34 26.78 19.72
CA PRO A 16 -64.98 27.65 20.83
C PRO A 16 -64.06 27.00 21.87
N ARG A 17 -63.26 27.89 22.48
CA ARG A 17 -62.32 27.69 23.57
C ARG A 17 -63.00 27.53 24.93
N GLY A 18 -62.29 26.88 25.84
CA GLY A 18 -62.22 27.19 27.28
C GLY A 18 -62.35 25.96 28.19
N PRO A 19 -61.92 26.01 29.46
CA PRO A 19 -61.02 26.94 30.14
C PRO A 19 -59.85 26.26 30.91
N ASP A 20 -58.80 27.04 31.20
CA ASP A 20 -57.77 26.82 32.24
C ASP A 20 -58.37 27.01 33.66
N PRO A 21 -57.58 26.94 34.77
CA PRO A 21 -56.78 25.84 35.30
C PRO A 21 -57.07 25.65 36.82
N LYS A 22 -56.48 24.63 37.46
CA LYS A 22 -55.87 24.64 38.82
C LYS A 22 -55.72 23.23 39.38
N GLY A 23 -54.54 22.94 39.93
CA GLY A 23 -54.32 21.74 40.75
C GLY A 23 -52.84 21.40 40.93
N THR A 24 -52.18 22.12 41.84
CA THR A 24 -50.80 21.94 42.29
C THR A 24 -50.55 20.58 42.95
N THR A 25 -49.46 19.90 42.57
CA THR A 25 -48.65 19.08 43.51
C THR A 25 -47.17 19.14 43.12
N MET A 26 -46.33 19.43 44.11
CA MET A 26 -44.87 19.35 44.03
C MET A 26 -44.41 17.90 43.96
N SER A 27 -43.40 17.61 43.14
CA SER A 27 -42.47 16.49 43.34
C SER A 27 -41.16 16.73 42.56
N ASP A 28 -40.10 16.89 43.33
CA ASP A 28 -38.70 16.49 43.12
C ASP A 28 -38.06 16.69 41.74
N ALA A 29 -37.25 17.74 41.66
CA ALA A 29 -36.22 17.94 40.65
C ALA A 29 -35.12 16.88 40.80
N THR A 30 -35.17 15.84 39.98
CA THR A 30 -34.02 15.00 39.68
C THR A 30 -33.30 15.64 38.50
N THR A 31 -32.11 16.20 38.75
CA THR A 31 -31.21 16.72 37.71
C THR A 31 -30.74 15.52 36.88
N ALA A 32 -31.38 15.28 35.72
CA ALA A 32 -30.90 14.29 34.77
C ALA A 32 -29.62 14.84 34.12
N GLU A 33 -28.50 14.16 34.38
CA GLU A 33 -27.25 14.36 33.65
C GLU A 33 -27.49 14.15 32.15
N PRO A 34 -26.99 15.03 31.26
CA PRO A 34 -27.07 14.79 29.82
C PRO A 34 -26.30 13.51 29.49
N PRO A 35 -26.81 12.66 28.57
CA PRO A 35 -26.12 11.42 28.21
C PRO A 35 -24.72 11.74 27.68
N ALA A 36 -23.73 10.99 28.17
CA ALA A 36 -22.36 11.05 27.68
C ALA A 36 -22.36 10.95 26.15
N PRO A 37 -21.53 11.75 25.44
CA PRO A 37 -21.45 11.67 24.00
C PRO A 37 -21.14 10.23 23.61
N ALA A 38 -21.92 9.69 22.67
CA ALA A 38 -21.70 8.36 22.12
C ALA A 38 -20.22 8.24 21.76
N GLN A 39 -19.55 7.28 22.40
CA GLN A 39 -18.20 6.87 22.04
C GLN A 39 -18.27 6.52 20.56
N GLN A 40 -17.74 7.40 19.72
CA GLN A 40 -17.59 7.11 18.30
C GLN A 40 -16.76 5.83 18.24
N ASP A 41 -17.33 4.77 17.69
CA ASP A 41 -16.64 3.52 17.41
C ASP A 41 -15.34 3.86 16.69
N GLN A 42 -14.23 3.90 17.43
CA GLN A 42 -12.92 3.95 16.80
C GLN A 42 -12.77 2.59 16.12
N PRO A 43 -12.54 2.55 14.80
CA PRO A 43 -12.37 1.28 14.11
C PRO A 43 -11.25 0.50 14.82
N GLU A 44 -11.57 -0.73 15.19
CA GLU A 44 -10.66 -1.66 15.87
C GLU A 44 -9.38 -1.77 15.03
N TYR A 45 -8.25 -1.31 15.59
CA TYR A 45 -6.97 -1.33 14.92
C TYR A 45 -6.50 -2.77 14.76
N ASP A 46 -6.46 -3.27 13.52
CA ASP A 46 -5.76 -4.51 13.19
C ASP A 46 -4.25 -4.22 13.16
N PRO A 47 -3.45 -4.79 14.09
CA PRO A 47 -1.99 -4.59 14.10
C PRO A 47 -1.29 -5.13 12.85
N THR A 48 -2.00 -5.88 12.00
CA THR A 48 -1.52 -6.33 10.70
C THR A 48 -1.88 -5.39 9.54
N ASP A 49 -2.78 -4.42 9.75
CA ASP A 49 -3.06 -3.36 8.79
C ASP A 49 -2.15 -2.15 9.01
N TRP A 50 -1.09 -2.09 8.21
CA TRP A 50 -0.13 -0.99 8.22
C TRP A 50 -0.60 0.23 7.44
N THR A 51 -1.74 0.14 6.72
CA THR A 51 -2.22 1.19 5.82
C THR A 51 -2.42 2.53 6.53
N PRO A 52 -3.07 2.61 7.71
CA PRO A 52 -3.26 3.87 8.42
C PRO A 52 -1.93 4.49 8.90
N VAL A 53 -0.93 3.66 9.22
CA VAL A 53 0.41 4.12 9.63
C VAL A 53 1.15 4.69 8.42
N ILE A 54 1.15 3.97 7.31
CA ILE A 54 1.78 4.40 6.05
C ILE A 54 1.15 5.69 5.55
N GLU A 55 -0.18 5.77 5.50
CA GLU A 55 -0.88 6.96 5.02
C GLU A 55 -0.54 8.19 5.87
N ARG A 56 -0.57 8.05 7.19
CA ARG A 56 -0.22 9.14 8.12
C ARG A 56 1.23 9.61 7.91
N ALA A 57 2.16 8.67 7.82
CA ALA A 57 3.58 8.96 7.62
C ALA A 57 3.84 9.63 6.26
N PHE A 58 3.14 9.19 5.22
CA PHE A 58 3.19 9.78 3.89
C PHE A 58 2.74 11.25 3.91
N PHE A 59 1.57 11.56 4.49
CA PHE A 59 1.07 12.94 4.54
C PHE A 59 1.96 13.84 5.39
N ALA A 60 2.43 13.36 6.54
CA ALA A 60 3.37 14.10 7.37
C ALA A 60 4.64 14.46 6.59
N ARG A 61 5.21 13.49 5.86
CA ARG A 61 6.39 13.71 5.02
C ARG A 61 6.13 14.66 3.86
N MET A 62 4.98 14.55 3.21
CA MET A 62 4.59 15.45 2.11
C MET A 62 4.52 16.89 2.58
N LEU A 63 3.82 17.15 3.69
CA LEU A 63 3.71 18.49 4.26
C LEU A 63 5.08 19.03 4.71
N GLN A 64 5.95 18.17 5.27
CA GLN A 64 7.33 18.54 5.60
C GLN A 64 8.13 18.97 4.35
N LEU A 65 8.05 18.21 3.26
CA LEU A 65 8.79 18.48 2.03
C LEU A 65 8.28 19.74 1.30
N LEU A 66 6.98 19.99 1.35
CA LEU A 66 6.37 21.17 0.73
C LEU A 66 6.61 22.43 1.56
N GLY A 67 6.70 22.32 2.90
CA GLY A 67 6.92 23.46 3.78
C GLY A 67 5.92 24.58 3.52
N SER A 68 6.40 25.81 3.33
CA SER A 68 5.54 26.96 3.05
C SER A 68 4.78 26.88 1.72
N TRP A 69 5.25 26.09 0.73
CA TRP A 69 4.53 25.93 -0.54
C TRP A 69 3.16 25.29 -0.36
N ALA A 70 3.00 24.44 0.67
CA ALA A 70 1.74 23.77 0.96
C ALA A 70 0.58 24.77 1.17
N ALA A 71 0.88 25.98 1.67
CA ALA A 71 -0.12 27.00 1.97
C ALA A 71 -0.37 28.00 0.83
N THR A 72 0.54 28.10 -0.15
CA THR A 72 0.49 29.18 -1.16
C THR A 72 0.35 28.70 -2.59
N ALA A 73 0.73 27.46 -2.88
CA ALA A 73 0.76 26.97 -4.25
C ALA A 73 -0.55 26.31 -4.70
N TRP A 74 -1.48 26.08 -3.78
CA TRP A 74 -2.81 25.53 -4.04
C TRP A 74 -3.92 26.41 -3.44
N PRO A 75 -5.12 26.41 -4.04
CA PRO A 75 -6.27 27.18 -3.54
C PRO A 75 -6.88 26.60 -2.25
N GLN A 76 -6.52 25.36 -1.90
CA GLN A 76 -6.96 24.61 -0.72
C GLN A 76 -5.73 23.90 -0.13
N PRO A 77 -5.78 23.47 1.15
CA PRO A 77 -4.73 22.64 1.73
C PRO A 77 -4.41 21.44 0.82
N VAL A 78 -3.14 21.29 0.48
CA VAL A 78 -2.70 20.27 -0.50
C VAL A 78 -3.04 18.85 -0.06
N ASP A 79 -3.01 18.57 1.23
CA ASP A 79 -3.38 17.27 1.79
C ASP A 79 -4.87 16.97 1.63
N GLU A 80 -5.76 17.97 1.75
CA GLU A 80 -7.19 17.82 1.46
C GLU A 80 -7.42 17.50 -0.03
N LEU A 81 -6.71 18.19 -0.93
CA LEU A 81 -6.78 17.92 -2.37
C LEU A 81 -6.33 16.49 -2.71
N VAL A 82 -5.24 16.03 -2.10
CA VAL A 82 -4.75 14.65 -2.27
C VAL A 82 -5.74 13.63 -1.72
N ARG A 83 -6.34 13.88 -0.54
CA ARG A 83 -7.39 13.00 0.02
C ARG A 83 -8.63 12.93 -0.87
N HIS A 84 -9.06 14.06 -1.43
CA HIS A 84 -10.18 14.10 -2.36
C HIS A 84 -9.87 13.30 -3.63
N ARG A 85 -8.66 13.46 -4.20
CA ARG A 85 -8.23 12.69 -5.36
C ARG A 85 -8.12 11.20 -5.05
N LEU A 86 -7.62 10.84 -3.87
CA LEU A 86 -7.54 9.46 -3.40
C LEU A 86 -8.93 8.81 -3.34
N ALA A 87 -9.93 9.49 -2.78
CA ALA A 87 -11.31 8.98 -2.76
C ALA A 87 -11.88 8.75 -4.16
N ALA A 88 -11.56 9.61 -5.13
CA ALA A 88 -11.95 9.40 -6.52
C ALA A 88 -11.25 8.18 -7.15
N LEU A 89 -9.97 7.96 -6.81
CA LEU A 89 -9.22 6.78 -7.24
C LEU A 89 -9.76 5.50 -6.62
N ASP A 90 -10.21 5.53 -5.36
CA ASP A 90 -10.81 4.37 -4.70
C ASP A 90 -12.01 3.84 -5.52
N THR A 91 -12.85 4.73 -6.07
CA THR A 91 -13.94 4.34 -6.98
C THR A 91 -13.42 3.79 -8.31
N GLN A 92 -12.36 4.39 -8.86
CA GLN A 92 -11.78 3.97 -10.14
C GLN A 92 -11.15 2.57 -10.07
N ILE A 93 -10.56 2.19 -8.94
CA ILE A 93 -9.84 0.94 -8.75
C ILE A 93 -10.69 -0.16 -8.08
N GLU A 94 -11.93 0.14 -7.70
CA GLU A 94 -12.88 -0.82 -7.11
C GLU A 94 -12.90 -2.17 -7.83
N PRO A 95 -12.92 -2.26 -9.18
CA PRO A 95 -12.95 -3.55 -9.88
C PRO A 95 -11.71 -4.43 -9.66
N LEU A 96 -10.61 -3.88 -9.12
CA LEU A 96 -9.37 -4.60 -8.82
C LEU A 96 -9.31 -5.12 -7.38
N VAL A 97 -10.25 -4.72 -6.52
CA VAL A 97 -10.24 -5.01 -5.09
C VAL A 97 -11.20 -6.15 -4.78
N ALA A 98 -10.67 -7.35 -4.49
CA ALA A 98 -11.50 -8.51 -4.17
C ALA A 98 -11.67 -8.76 -2.66
N ASN A 99 -10.81 -8.18 -1.82
CA ASN A 99 -10.79 -8.40 -0.37
C ASN A 99 -10.06 -7.26 0.36
N ALA A 100 -10.01 -7.31 1.69
CA ALA A 100 -9.39 -6.27 2.51
C ALA A 100 -7.88 -6.10 2.27
N MET A 101 -7.12 -7.18 1.99
CA MET A 101 -5.70 -7.07 1.66
C MET A 101 -5.51 -6.35 0.32
N ASP A 102 -6.35 -6.66 -0.67
CA ASP A 102 -6.32 -5.95 -1.95
C ASP A 102 -6.65 -4.47 -1.74
N ALA A 103 -7.63 -4.14 -0.89
CA ALA A 103 -8.00 -2.76 -0.60
C ALA A 103 -6.82 -1.98 0.00
N ALA A 104 -6.14 -2.55 0.99
CA ALA A 104 -4.94 -1.96 1.61
C ALA A 104 -3.81 -1.74 0.59
N ASN A 105 -3.47 -2.77 -0.20
CA ASN A 105 -2.40 -2.71 -1.20
C ASN A 105 -2.73 -1.76 -2.37
N ALA A 106 -3.99 -1.76 -2.82
CA ALA A 106 -4.45 -0.86 -3.88
C ALA A 106 -4.42 0.60 -3.39
N ARG A 107 -4.86 0.85 -2.16
CA ARG A 107 -4.82 2.16 -1.53
C ARG A 107 -3.40 2.70 -1.38
N PHE A 108 -2.43 1.85 -1.01
CA PHE A 108 -1.01 2.22 -0.98
C PHE A 108 -0.53 2.79 -2.32
N THR A 109 -0.92 2.17 -3.44
CA THR A 109 -0.56 2.64 -4.79
C THR A 109 -1.35 3.89 -5.18
N ALA A 110 -2.66 3.91 -4.87
CA ALA A 110 -3.53 5.04 -5.16
C ALA A 110 -3.07 6.32 -4.44
N LEU A 111 -2.49 6.22 -3.25
CA LEU A 111 -1.90 7.34 -2.52
C LEU A 111 -0.78 8.01 -3.31
N ALA A 112 0.09 7.22 -3.94
CA ALA A 112 1.16 7.71 -4.81
C ALA A 112 0.61 8.46 -6.02
N VAL A 113 -0.41 7.88 -6.67
CA VAL A 113 -1.07 8.46 -7.84
C VAL A 113 -1.80 9.76 -7.46
N ALA A 114 -2.53 9.77 -6.35
CA ALA A 114 -3.26 10.94 -5.87
C ALA A 114 -2.32 12.12 -5.63
N ALA A 115 -1.22 11.89 -4.90
CA ALA A 115 -0.23 12.93 -4.64
C ALA A 115 0.43 13.40 -5.93
N TYR A 116 0.84 12.49 -6.81
CA TYR A 116 1.45 12.85 -8.09
C TYR A 116 0.50 13.74 -8.92
N ASP A 117 -0.77 13.37 -9.05
CA ASP A 117 -1.78 14.10 -9.82
C ASP A 117 -1.97 15.54 -9.33
N ILE A 118 -1.91 15.77 -8.02
CA ILE A 118 -2.07 17.10 -7.42
C ILE A 118 -0.79 17.93 -7.52
N LEU A 119 0.39 17.29 -7.40
CA LEU A 119 1.69 17.96 -7.39
C LEU A 119 2.20 18.31 -8.79
N GLN A 120 2.00 17.42 -9.75
CA GLN A 120 2.49 17.53 -11.13
C GLN A 120 2.13 18.87 -11.81
N PRO A 121 0.87 19.36 -11.76
CA PRO A 121 0.49 20.59 -12.46
C PRO A 121 1.16 21.84 -11.91
N VAL A 122 1.62 21.80 -10.65
CA VAL A 122 2.19 22.95 -9.95
C VAL A 122 3.71 22.96 -10.05
N CYS A 123 4.36 21.80 -9.87
CA CYS A 123 5.81 21.72 -9.76
C CYS A 123 6.51 20.91 -10.87
N GLY A 124 5.74 20.37 -11.82
CA GLY A 124 6.23 19.53 -12.90
C GLY A 124 6.39 18.06 -12.49
N SER A 125 6.36 17.16 -13.48
CA SER A 125 6.38 15.71 -13.28
C SER A 125 7.60 15.20 -12.51
N ILE A 126 8.80 15.69 -12.84
CA ILE A 126 10.05 15.25 -12.21
C ILE A 126 10.04 15.55 -10.71
N LYS A 127 9.68 16.78 -10.32
CA LYS A 127 9.66 17.18 -8.92
C LYS A 127 8.51 16.49 -8.16
N ALA A 128 7.34 16.35 -8.78
CA ALA A 128 6.22 15.60 -8.20
C ALA A 128 6.59 14.14 -7.93
N ALA A 129 7.22 13.46 -8.90
CA ALA A 129 7.70 12.09 -8.75
C ALA A 129 8.72 11.95 -7.62
N ALA A 130 9.68 12.87 -7.51
CA ALA A 130 10.67 12.86 -6.43
C ALA A 130 10.04 13.06 -5.05
N ILE A 131 9.05 13.95 -4.92
CA ILE A 131 8.30 14.13 -3.65
C ILE A 131 7.54 12.85 -3.31
N VAL A 132 6.82 12.26 -4.27
CA VAL A 132 6.06 11.02 -4.06
C VAL A 132 6.97 9.86 -3.67
N GLU A 133 8.14 9.75 -4.31
CA GLU A 133 9.15 8.75 -3.97
C GLU A 133 9.61 8.87 -2.52
N ASP A 134 9.94 10.09 -2.09
CA ASP A 134 10.39 10.34 -0.72
C ASP A 134 9.25 10.06 0.28
N CYS A 135 8.02 10.51 0.01
CA CYS A 135 6.87 10.26 0.88
C CYS A 135 6.54 8.77 1.05
N LEU A 136 6.74 7.94 0.03
CA LEU A 136 6.52 6.49 0.13
C LEU A 136 7.67 5.75 0.79
N ASN A 137 8.91 6.11 0.44
CA ASN A 137 10.07 5.26 0.73
C ASN A 137 10.88 5.70 1.94
N SER A 138 10.79 6.95 2.38
CA SER A 138 11.59 7.45 3.50
C SER A 138 10.98 7.19 4.89
N PRO A 139 9.67 7.42 5.15
CA PRO A 139 9.19 7.59 6.52
C PRO A 139 9.36 6.37 7.43
N LEU A 140 9.23 5.16 6.87
CA LEU A 140 9.34 3.91 7.62
C LEU A 140 10.65 3.16 7.33
N ARG A 141 11.57 3.76 6.57
CA ARG A 141 12.76 3.09 6.07
C ARG A 141 13.67 2.61 7.19
N GLU A 142 13.96 3.48 8.15
CA GLU A 142 14.87 3.16 9.25
C GLU A 142 14.33 1.99 10.07
N ASP A 143 13.03 2.00 10.39
CA ASP A 143 12.36 0.92 11.12
C ASP A 143 12.37 -0.40 10.35
N LEU A 144 12.09 -0.38 9.04
CA LEU A 144 12.10 -1.58 8.20
C LEU A 144 13.52 -2.16 8.06
N LEU A 145 14.53 -1.30 7.92
CA LEU A 145 15.93 -1.73 7.88
C LEU A 145 16.37 -2.31 9.23
N ALA A 146 16.03 -1.66 10.33
CA ALA A 146 16.36 -2.12 11.67
C ALA A 146 15.68 -3.46 11.99
N GLY A 147 14.38 -3.59 11.66
CA GLY A 147 13.63 -4.83 11.84
C GLY A 147 14.19 -5.99 11.00
N THR A 148 14.51 -5.73 9.73
CA THR A 148 15.10 -6.75 8.85
C THR A 148 16.49 -7.15 9.31
N ARG A 149 17.36 -6.18 9.64
CA ARG A 149 18.71 -6.46 10.17
C ARG A 149 18.62 -7.26 11.47
N GLY A 150 17.74 -6.85 12.39
CA GLY A 150 17.51 -7.54 13.65
C GLY A 150 17.07 -9.00 13.45
N MET A 151 16.12 -9.25 12.53
CA MET A 151 15.70 -10.60 12.18
C MET A 151 16.88 -11.46 11.67
N LEU A 152 17.68 -10.92 10.74
CA LEU A 152 18.80 -11.65 10.15
C LEU A 152 19.94 -11.88 11.14
N ASP A 153 20.25 -10.89 11.99
CA ASP A 153 21.32 -10.97 12.98
C ASP A 153 21.07 -12.03 14.07
N HIS A 154 19.80 -12.31 14.37
CA HIS A 154 19.40 -13.26 15.41
C HIS A 154 18.92 -14.61 14.86
N ALA A 155 18.79 -14.73 13.54
CA ALA A 155 18.43 -15.99 12.91
C ALA A 155 19.60 -16.98 12.98
N ALA A 156 19.32 -18.22 13.40
CA ALA A 156 20.31 -19.30 13.31
C ALA A 156 20.72 -19.58 11.85
N ASP A 157 19.78 -19.38 10.92
CA ASP A 157 20.00 -19.44 9.47
C ASP A 157 19.29 -18.26 8.78
N PRO A 158 20.03 -17.18 8.46
CA PRO A 158 19.47 -15.98 7.84
C PRO A 158 18.79 -16.22 6.49
N PHE A 159 19.29 -17.15 5.67
CA PHE A 159 18.68 -17.49 4.38
C PHE A 159 17.29 -18.11 4.60
N THR A 160 17.21 -19.15 5.45
CA THR A 160 15.95 -19.81 5.77
C THR A 160 14.95 -18.84 6.40
N ALA A 161 15.40 -17.95 7.29
CA ALA A 161 14.56 -16.92 7.90
C ALA A 161 13.96 -15.96 6.86
N LEU A 162 14.77 -15.47 5.91
CA LEU A 162 14.31 -14.56 4.87
C LEU A 162 13.36 -15.24 3.88
N VAL A 163 13.64 -16.48 3.48
CA VAL A 163 12.75 -17.29 2.64
C VAL A 163 11.41 -17.53 3.34
N ALA A 164 11.43 -17.85 4.63
CA ALA A 164 10.21 -18.02 5.42
C ALA A 164 9.39 -16.72 5.50
N ALA A 165 10.05 -15.58 5.74
CA ALA A 165 9.40 -14.27 5.75
C ALA A 165 8.77 -13.91 4.40
N SER A 166 9.46 -14.20 3.28
CA SER A 166 8.92 -14.04 1.92
C SER A 166 7.65 -14.87 1.72
N LYS A 167 7.71 -16.18 2.00
CA LYS A 167 6.56 -17.10 1.88
C LYS A 167 5.40 -16.70 2.77
N GLN A 168 5.67 -16.15 3.95
CA GLN A 168 4.63 -15.65 4.85
C GLN A 168 3.95 -14.42 4.26
N ARG A 169 4.70 -13.44 3.76
CA ARG A 169 4.15 -12.22 3.13
C ARG A 169 3.30 -12.52 1.90
N GLU A 170 3.68 -13.50 1.07
CA GLU A 170 2.86 -13.97 -0.05
C GLU A 170 1.43 -14.32 0.39
N ARG A 171 1.27 -14.90 1.59
CA ARG A 171 -0.02 -15.39 2.11
C ARG A 171 -0.78 -14.34 2.91
N SER A 172 -0.09 -13.56 3.74
CA SER A 172 -0.73 -12.72 4.75
C SER A 172 -0.70 -11.22 4.47
N TYR A 173 0.01 -10.77 3.43
CA TYR A 173 0.10 -9.36 3.08
C TYR A 173 -0.42 -9.07 1.67
N PHE A 174 -0.07 -9.89 0.68
CA PHE A 174 -0.40 -9.61 -0.72
C PHE A 174 -1.76 -10.18 -1.14
N GLY A 175 -2.12 -11.38 -0.71
CA GLY A 175 -3.42 -11.98 -1.04
C GLY A 175 -3.53 -12.45 -2.51
N PRO A 176 -4.74 -12.86 -2.94
CA PRO A 176 -4.97 -13.56 -4.22
C PRO A 176 -4.87 -12.69 -5.47
N SER A 177 -4.87 -11.36 -5.34
CA SER A 177 -4.67 -10.46 -6.49
C SER A 177 -3.23 -10.36 -6.95
N PHE A 178 -2.30 -10.95 -6.20
CA PHE A 178 -0.94 -11.21 -6.64
C PHE A 178 -0.80 -12.68 -7.05
N ARG A 179 -0.02 -12.93 -8.10
CA ARG A 179 0.31 -14.30 -8.52
C ARG A 179 1.81 -14.52 -8.38
N PHE A 180 2.16 -15.50 -7.57
CA PHE A 180 3.52 -15.90 -7.29
C PHE A 180 3.83 -17.25 -7.91
N GLU A 181 5.03 -17.38 -8.46
CA GLU A 181 5.63 -18.65 -8.87
C GLU A 181 7.00 -18.76 -8.22
N ARG A 182 7.40 -19.99 -7.89
CA ARG A 182 8.72 -20.26 -7.29
C ARG A 182 9.52 -21.19 -8.20
N PRO A 183 10.17 -20.67 -9.25
CA PRO A 183 10.96 -21.49 -10.17
C PRO A 183 12.07 -22.29 -9.48
N VAL A 184 12.59 -21.78 -8.35
CA VAL A 184 13.57 -22.45 -7.50
C VAL A 184 13.19 -22.20 -6.04
N ASP A 185 13.15 -23.24 -5.23
CA ASP A 185 12.82 -23.20 -3.80
C ASP A 185 13.52 -24.37 -3.11
N ASP A 186 14.84 -24.25 -2.96
CA ASP A 186 15.70 -25.24 -2.30
C ASP A 186 16.51 -24.59 -1.16
N ASP A 187 17.38 -25.38 -0.52
CA ASP A 187 18.12 -24.96 0.68
C ASP A 187 19.25 -23.95 0.39
N GLU A 188 19.56 -23.69 -0.89
CA GLU A 188 20.67 -22.83 -1.34
C GLU A 188 20.19 -21.59 -2.11
N THR A 189 19.11 -21.74 -2.85
CA THR A 189 18.56 -20.74 -3.76
C THR A 189 17.03 -20.69 -3.65
N TYR A 190 16.52 -19.46 -3.59
CA TYR A 190 15.09 -19.20 -3.69
C TYR A 190 14.84 -18.11 -4.73
N VAL A 191 14.03 -18.46 -5.73
CA VAL A 191 13.57 -17.55 -6.78
C VAL A 191 12.08 -17.40 -6.66
N LEU A 192 11.63 -16.15 -6.49
CA LEU A 192 10.21 -15.78 -6.52
C LEU A 192 9.94 -14.91 -7.75
N ASP A 193 9.06 -15.40 -8.61
CA ASP A 193 8.49 -14.65 -9.73
C ASP A 193 7.11 -14.12 -9.34
N VAL A 194 6.95 -12.81 -9.29
CA VAL A 194 5.64 -12.15 -9.24
C VAL A 194 5.14 -11.98 -10.68
N ARG A 195 4.18 -12.83 -11.08
CA ARG A 195 3.57 -12.87 -12.42
C ARG A 195 2.40 -11.90 -12.58
N ARG A 196 1.73 -11.57 -11.47
CA ARG A 196 0.66 -10.59 -11.40
C ARG A 196 0.89 -9.73 -10.16
N CYS A 197 0.90 -8.41 -10.34
CA CYS A 197 1.19 -7.45 -9.28
C CYS A 197 0.07 -6.42 -9.21
N LEU A 198 -0.68 -6.41 -8.11
CA LEU A 198 -1.80 -5.47 -7.94
C LEU A 198 -1.35 -4.01 -8.02
N PHE A 199 -0.16 -3.68 -7.50
CA PHE A 199 0.40 -2.33 -7.62
C PHE A 199 0.54 -1.91 -9.09
N HIS A 200 1.01 -2.81 -9.94
CA HIS A 200 1.11 -2.54 -11.37
C HIS A 200 -0.26 -2.34 -12.02
N GLU A 201 -1.22 -3.21 -11.70
CA GLU A 201 -2.58 -3.11 -12.24
C GLU A 201 -3.29 -1.83 -11.84
N VAL A 202 -3.09 -1.37 -10.60
CA VAL A 202 -3.62 -0.09 -10.12
C VAL A 202 -3.00 1.08 -10.89
N LEU A 203 -1.69 1.08 -11.11
CA LEU A 203 -1.04 2.12 -11.93
C LEU A 203 -1.54 2.12 -13.37
N VAL A 204 -1.76 0.94 -13.97
CA VAL A 204 -2.33 0.81 -15.31
C VAL A 204 -3.76 1.37 -15.34
N ALA A 205 -4.61 0.97 -14.40
CA ALA A 205 -5.99 1.44 -14.30
C ALA A 205 -6.07 2.96 -14.06
N ALA A 206 -5.12 3.53 -13.32
CA ALA A 206 -5.01 4.96 -13.06
C ALA A 206 -4.30 5.74 -14.19
N GLY A 207 -3.73 5.08 -15.18
CA GLY A 207 -2.97 5.72 -16.26
C GLY A 207 -1.69 6.41 -15.77
N ARG A 208 -0.99 5.80 -14.79
CA ARG A 208 0.23 6.32 -14.14
C ARG A 208 1.37 5.30 -14.09
N GLY A 209 1.56 4.56 -15.19
CA GLY A 209 2.61 3.53 -15.29
C GLY A 209 4.03 4.09 -15.06
N GLU A 210 4.26 5.38 -15.29
CA GLU A 210 5.53 6.06 -15.04
C GLU A 210 5.95 6.07 -13.56
N LEU A 211 5.01 5.84 -12.63
CA LEU A 211 5.32 5.74 -11.20
C LEU A 211 5.82 4.35 -10.79
N GLN A 212 5.75 3.34 -11.66
CA GLN A 212 6.14 1.97 -11.36
C GLN A 212 7.56 1.84 -10.75
N PRO A 213 8.60 2.57 -11.21
CA PRO A 213 9.92 2.52 -10.57
C PRO A 213 9.91 2.93 -9.09
N ILE A 214 9.06 3.90 -8.72
CA ILE A 214 8.94 4.38 -7.33
C ILE A 214 8.37 3.28 -6.44
N LEU A 215 7.29 2.62 -6.88
CA LEU A 215 6.66 1.53 -6.13
C LEU A 215 7.61 0.33 -6.02
N CYS A 216 8.32 -0.01 -7.10
CA CYS A 216 9.30 -1.09 -7.07
C CYS A 216 10.48 -0.80 -6.14
N ARG A 217 10.88 0.46 -5.93
CA ARG A 217 11.97 0.82 -5.01
C ARG A 217 11.63 0.60 -3.54
N PHE A 218 10.36 0.41 -3.18
CA PHE A 218 9.96 0.10 -1.81
C PHE A 218 10.65 -1.14 -1.23
N ASP A 219 10.99 -2.12 -2.08
CA ASP A 219 11.73 -3.30 -1.65
C ASP A 219 13.13 -2.98 -1.10
N LEU A 220 13.73 -1.84 -1.47
CA LEU A 220 15.01 -1.39 -0.92
C LEU A 220 14.91 -1.03 0.56
N ASN A 221 13.70 -0.80 1.09
CA ASN A 221 13.51 -0.46 2.51
C ASN A 221 13.76 -1.65 3.45
N TRP A 222 13.79 -2.87 2.94
CA TRP A 222 14.20 -4.06 3.70
C TRP A 222 15.45 -4.69 3.10
N ALA A 223 15.61 -4.69 1.77
CA ALA A 223 16.71 -5.36 1.09
C ALA A 223 18.09 -4.80 1.46
N ASP A 224 18.19 -3.48 1.64
CA ASP A 224 19.47 -2.84 1.98
C ASP A 224 19.96 -3.15 3.41
N ALA A 225 19.16 -3.85 4.21
CA ALA A 225 19.58 -4.37 5.52
C ALA A 225 20.44 -5.64 5.40
N ILE A 226 20.45 -6.30 4.24
CA ILE A 226 21.21 -7.51 3.99
C ILE A 226 22.68 -7.16 3.80
N GLU A 227 23.53 -7.70 4.67
CA GLU A 227 24.98 -7.56 4.65
C GLU A 227 25.60 -8.91 4.23
N PRO A 228 25.98 -9.13 2.94
CA PRO A 228 26.33 -10.47 2.45
C PRO A 228 27.45 -11.17 3.21
N SER A 229 28.46 -10.44 3.65
CA SER A 229 29.59 -10.98 4.43
C SER A 229 29.18 -11.44 5.83
N ARG A 230 28.14 -10.81 6.41
CA ARG A 230 27.65 -11.08 7.76
C ARG A 230 26.53 -12.12 7.75
N HIS A 231 25.55 -11.93 6.87
CA HIS A 231 24.35 -12.77 6.77
C HIS A 231 24.54 -13.99 5.85
N ARG A 232 25.67 -14.05 5.12
CA ARG A 232 26.02 -15.13 4.19
C ARG A 232 24.95 -15.40 3.13
N LEU A 233 24.23 -14.35 2.74
CA LEU A 233 23.21 -14.42 1.70
C LEU A 233 23.24 -13.16 0.83
N ARG A 234 22.83 -13.31 -0.42
CA ARG A 234 22.59 -12.18 -1.34
C ARG A 234 21.15 -12.12 -1.74
N PHE A 235 20.70 -10.88 -1.93
CA PHE A 235 19.47 -10.57 -2.62
C PHE A 235 19.74 -9.82 -3.91
N VAL A 236 19.02 -10.19 -4.96
CA VAL A 236 19.09 -9.53 -6.26
C VAL A 236 17.69 -9.47 -6.89
N ARG A 237 17.44 -8.36 -7.61
CA ARG A 237 16.22 -8.15 -8.38
C ARG A 237 16.57 -7.88 -9.84
N PRO A 238 16.77 -8.93 -10.65
CA PRO A 238 17.23 -8.75 -12.03
C PRO A 238 16.18 -8.10 -12.93
N VAL A 239 14.89 -8.19 -12.58
CA VAL A 239 13.79 -7.57 -13.33
C VAL A 239 12.67 -7.18 -12.38
N THR A 240 12.01 -6.07 -12.68
CA THR A 240 10.80 -5.59 -11.98
C THR A 240 9.73 -5.25 -13.01
N PHE A 241 8.50 -4.98 -12.55
CA PHE A 241 7.45 -4.44 -13.43
C PHE A 241 7.80 -3.06 -14.03
N ALA A 242 8.79 -2.35 -13.47
CA ALA A 242 9.29 -1.11 -14.06
C ALA A 242 10.16 -1.35 -15.31
N SER A 243 10.70 -2.57 -15.49
CA SER A 243 11.66 -2.89 -16.55
C SER A 243 11.27 -4.13 -17.37
N GLY A 244 10.12 -4.75 -17.10
CA GLY A 244 9.67 -5.97 -17.76
C GLY A 244 8.27 -6.40 -17.33
N ALA A 245 7.84 -7.59 -17.76
CA ALA A 245 6.50 -8.12 -17.51
C ALA A 245 6.39 -8.99 -16.23
N THR A 246 7.44 -9.04 -15.42
CA THR A 246 7.50 -9.83 -14.19
C THR A 246 8.40 -9.12 -13.19
N CYS A 247 8.18 -9.34 -11.90
CA CYS A 247 9.17 -9.01 -10.86
C CYS A 247 9.83 -10.29 -10.38
N ARG A 248 11.16 -10.34 -10.39
CA ARG A 248 11.93 -11.48 -9.89
C ARG A 248 12.71 -11.07 -8.66
N MET A 249 12.54 -11.84 -7.59
CA MET A 249 13.32 -11.75 -6.36
C MET A 249 14.17 -13.02 -6.26
N LEU A 250 15.48 -12.86 -6.11
CA LEU A 250 16.44 -13.95 -6.01
C LEU A 250 17.18 -13.84 -4.66
N PHE A 251 17.04 -14.86 -3.82
CA PHE A 251 17.88 -15.09 -2.65
C PHE A 251 18.85 -16.24 -2.94
N THR A 252 20.11 -16.07 -2.58
CA THR A 252 21.14 -17.11 -2.72
C THR A 252 22.07 -17.10 -1.52
N ARG A 253 22.55 -18.26 -1.09
CA ARG A 253 23.66 -18.32 -0.13
C ARG A 253 24.96 -17.82 -0.77
N GLU A 254 25.76 -17.10 0.01
CA GLU A 254 27.04 -16.51 -0.46
C GLU A 254 28.05 -17.59 -0.88
N GLU A 255 28.13 -18.68 -0.10
CA GLU A 255 28.99 -19.83 -0.39
C GLU A 255 28.69 -20.50 -1.74
N HIS A 256 27.42 -20.54 -2.15
CA HIS A 256 27.00 -21.16 -3.40
C HIS A 256 27.54 -20.39 -4.62
N LEU A 257 27.51 -19.06 -4.56
CA LEU A 257 28.10 -18.21 -5.61
C LEU A 257 29.61 -18.40 -5.72
N SER A 258 30.30 -18.56 -4.60
CA SER A 258 31.74 -18.83 -4.60
C SER A 258 32.06 -20.15 -5.29
N SER A 259 31.22 -21.18 -5.13
CA SER A 259 31.37 -22.49 -5.82
C SER A 259 31.03 -22.45 -7.32
N LEU A 260 30.18 -21.53 -7.75
CA LEU A 260 29.87 -21.30 -9.17
C LEU A 260 30.99 -20.51 -9.88
N VAL A 261 31.71 -19.65 -9.16
CA VAL A 261 32.82 -18.85 -9.70
C VAL A 261 34.16 -19.59 -9.65
N THR A 262 34.36 -20.51 -8.70
CA THR A 262 35.62 -21.27 -8.56
C THR A 262 35.67 -22.58 -9.33
N LYS A 263 34.59 -22.99 -10.01
CA LYS A 263 34.65 -24.14 -10.91
C LYS A 263 35.44 -23.74 -12.17
N PRO A 264 36.66 -24.24 -12.41
CA PRO A 264 37.32 -24.04 -13.69
C PRO A 264 36.45 -24.71 -14.76
N ALA A 265 36.35 -24.07 -15.93
CA ALA A 265 35.83 -24.70 -17.12
C ALA A 265 36.79 -25.81 -17.56
N ASP A 266 36.79 -26.95 -16.85
CA ASP A 266 37.44 -28.18 -17.31
C ASP A 266 36.57 -28.79 -18.41
N ALA A 267 36.69 -28.23 -19.61
CA ALA A 267 36.22 -28.82 -20.85
C ALA A 267 37.11 -28.35 -22.01
N ALA A 268 38.32 -28.91 -22.08
CA ALA A 268 39.04 -29.09 -23.33
C ALA A 268 39.98 -30.30 -23.23
N SER A 269 39.41 -31.49 -23.06
CA SER A 269 40.10 -32.73 -23.41
C SER A 269 40.41 -32.72 -24.91
N THR A 270 41.67 -32.43 -25.23
CA THR A 270 42.22 -32.55 -26.57
C THR A 270 42.32 -34.03 -26.93
N PRO A 271 41.80 -34.49 -28.09
CA PRO A 271 42.01 -35.87 -28.51
C PRO A 271 43.49 -36.05 -28.91
N GLN A 272 44.15 -36.99 -28.23
CA GLN A 272 45.49 -37.46 -28.57
C GLN A 272 45.41 -38.18 -29.93
N ALA A 273 45.97 -37.58 -30.97
CA ALA A 273 46.23 -38.27 -32.22
C ALA A 273 47.41 -39.23 -32.01
N SER A 274 47.15 -40.53 -32.10
CA SER A 274 48.19 -41.54 -32.16
C SER A 274 48.87 -41.46 -33.53
N ALA A 275 50.15 -41.09 -33.54
CA ALA A 275 51.06 -41.39 -34.64
C ALA A 275 51.85 -42.66 -34.29
N ALA A 276 51.56 -43.74 -35.00
CA ALA A 276 52.40 -44.90 -35.26
C ALA A 276 51.88 -45.42 -36.61
N GLY A 277 52.65 -45.48 -37.69
CA GLY A 277 53.90 -46.21 -37.84
C GLY A 277 53.66 -47.16 -39.00
#